data_AF-A0A151TBV1-F1
#
_entry.id   AF-A0A151TBV1-F1
#
_cell.length_a   1.000
_cell.length_b   1.000
_cell.length_c   1.000
_cell.angle_alpha   90.00
_cell.angle_beta   90.00
_cell.angle_gamma   90.00
#
_symmetry.space_group_name_H-M   'P 1'
#
loop_
_entity.id
_entity.type
_entity.pdbx_description
1 polymer ?
#
loop_
_entity_poly.entity_id
_entity_poly.type
_entity_poly.pdbx_seq_one_letter_code
_entity_poly.pdbx_strand_id
1 'polypeptide(L)'
;GPKLFRVFNCLFLDEKFLDYVDKTLKRFEIHGWAAYMFKEKLKILKGDLKKWNKYIFGDLDRMTEDLVGKINKLDIKDEEGGLT
;
A
#
# COMPACT_ATOMS: atom_id res chain seq x y z
N GLY A 1 14.69 -5.70 -14.38
CA GLY A 1 13.36 -5.27 -14.86
C GLY A 1 12.74 -4.29 -13.88
N PRO A 2 11.81 -3.41 -14.30
CA PRO A 2 11.18 -2.45 -13.39
C PRO A 2 10.32 -3.18 -12.34
N LYS A 3 10.43 -2.74 -11.08
CA LYS A 3 9.72 -3.35 -9.95
C LYS A 3 8.21 -3.21 -10.17
N LEU A 4 7.51 -4.34 -10.27
CA LEU A 4 6.05 -4.37 -10.36
C LEU A 4 5.46 -3.71 -9.11
N PHE A 5 4.39 -2.95 -9.28
CA PHE A 5 3.65 -2.38 -8.16
C PHE A 5 3.07 -3.55 -7.34
N ARG A 6 3.59 -3.75 -6.13
CA ARG A 6 3.06 -4.73 -5.19
C ARG A 6 1.79 -4.12 -4.59
N VAL A 7 0.63 -4.58 -5.04
CA VAL A 7 -0.64 -4.27 -4.38
C VAL A 7 -0.65 -5.09 -3.09
N PHE A 8 -0.82 -4.44 -1.94
CA PHE A 8 -0.93 -5.16 -0.69
C PHE A 8 -2.34 -5.75 -0.57
N ASN A 9 -2.45 -7.04 -0.25
CA ASN A 9 -3.74 -7.71 -0.07
C ASN A 9 -4.65 -7.01 0.95
N CYS A 10 -4.07 -6.33 1.93
CA CYS A 10 -4.81 -5.56 2.94
C CYS A 10 -5.67 -4.45 2.35
N LEU A 11 -5.34 -3.90 1.17
CA LEU A 11 -6.21 -2.95 0.47
C LEU A 11 -7.53 -3.63 0.05
N PHE A 12 -7.49 -4.87 -0.43
CA PHE A 12 -8.68 -5.60 -0.86
C PHE A 12 -9.52 -6.13 0.31
N LEU A 13 -8.94 -6.17 1.51
CA LEU A 13 -9.62 -6.59 2.74
C LEU A 13 -10.36 -5.43 3.41
N ASP A 14 -10.09 -4.17 3.04
CA ASP A 14 -10.82 -3.02 3.56
C ASP A 14 -12.21 -2.96 2.92
N GLU A 15 -13.25 -2.99 3.74
CA GLU A 15 -14.66 -2.91 3.30
C GLU A 15 -14.93 -1.63 2.46
N LYS A 16 -14.14 -0.58 2.64
CA LYS A 16 -14.25 0.68 1.92
C LYS A 16 -13.52 0.66 0.57
N PHE A 17 -12.82 -0.43 0.22
CA PHE A 17 -12.06 -0.52 -1.03
C PHE A 17 -12.94 -0.29 -2.25
N LEU A 18 -14.06 -1.02 -2.36
CA LEU A 18 -14.94 -0.91 -3.51
C LEU A 18 -15.60 0.48 -3.59
N ASP A 19 -16.02 1.02 -2.45
CA ASP A 19 -16.58 2.37 -2.35
C ASP A 19 -15.54 3.45 -2.75
N TYR A 20 -14.30 3.31 -2.32
CA TYR A 20 -13.19 4.20 -2.68
C TYR A 20 -12.89 4.15 -4.17
N VAL A 21 -12.82 2.95 -4.76
CA VAL A 21 -12.59 2.75 -6.20
C VAL A 21 -13.73 3.37 -7.02
N ASP A 22 -14.97 3.11 -6.65
CA ASP A 22 -16.16 3.62 -7.34
C ASP A 22 -16.23 5.16 -7.28
N LYS A 23 -16.05 5.74 -6.09
CA LYS A 23 -15.98 7.20 -5.91
C LYS A 23 -14.85 7.82 -6.71
N THR A 24 -13.67 7.18 -6.72
CA THR A 24 -12.52 7.64 -7.50
C THR A 24 -12.87 7.65 -8.98
N LEU A 25 -13.39 6.56 -9.53
CA LEU A 25 -13.70 6.46 -10.96
C LEU A 25 -14.85 7.36 -11.41
N LYS A 26 -15.83 7.62 -10.54
CA LYS A 26 -16.94 8.55 -10.80
C LYS A 26 -16.52 10.02 -10.77
N ARG A 27 -15.43 10.36 -10.07
CA ARG A 27 -14.91 11.75 -10.03
C ARG A 27 -14.29 12.20 -11.35
N PHE A 28 -13.95 11.27 -12.24
CA PHE A 28 -13.26 11.60 -13.49
C PHE A 28 -14.14 11.28 -14.70
N GLU A 29 -14.52 12.34 -15.41
CA GLU A 29 -15.09 12.26 -16.74
C GLU A 29 -13.95 12.19 -17.76
N ILE A 30 -13.76 11.01 -18.36
CA ILE A 30 -12.73 10.78 -19.39
C ILE A 30 -13.46 10.52 -20.69
N HIS A 31 -13.15 11.31 -21.71
CA HIS A 31 -13.73 11.18 -23.04
C HIS A 31 -12.68 10.66 -24.04
N GLY A 32 -13.12 9.86 -25.02
CA GLY A 32 -12.27 9.33 -26.09
C GLY A 32 -12.69 7.92 -26.52
N TRP A 33 -11.87 7.27 -27.33
CA TRP A 33 -12.05 5.84 -27.65
C TRP A 33 -11.87 4.95 -26.40
N ALA A 34 -12.60 3.84 -26.38
CA ALA A 34 -12.74 2.98 -25.20
C ALA A 34 -11.41 2.53 -24.58
N ALA A 35 -10.41 2.19 -25.41
CA ALA A 35 -9.10 1.74 -24.93
C ALA A 35 -8.35 2.84 -24.15
N TYR A 36 -8.44 4.10 -24.59
CA TYR A 36 -7.83 5.22 -23.87
C TYR A 36 -8.57 5.56 -22.59
N MET A 37 -9.90 5.57 -22.63
CA MET A 37 -10.69 5.78 -21.41
C MET A 37 -10.35 4.73 -20.35
N PHE A 38 -10.23 3.47 -20.75
CA PHE A 38 -9.82 2.38 -19.87
C PHE A 38 -8.40 2.58 -19.32
N LYS A 39 -7.43 2.88 -20.20
CA LYS A 39 -6.04 3.16 -19.81
C LYS A 39 -5.95 4.31 -18.80
N GLU A 40 -6.64 5.42 -19.04
CA GLU A 40 -6.56 6.59 -18.16
C GLU A 40 -7.28 6.33 -16.83
N LYS A 41 -8.42 5.62 -16.84
CA LYS A 41 -9.08 5.15 -15.60
C LYS A 41 -8.14 4.29 -14.74
N LEU A 42 -7.42 3.34 -15.35
CA LEU A 42 -6.43 2.52 -14.63
C LEU A 42 -5.26 3.36 -14.09
N LYS A 43 -4.77 4.32 -14.87
CA LYS A 43 -3.67 5.20 -14.48
C LYS A 43 -4.03 6.06 -13.27
N ILE A 44 -5.23 6.64 -13.28
CA ILE A 44 -5.77 7.43 -12.18
C ILE A 44 -5.95 6.54 -10.94
N LEU A 45 -6.62 5.40 -11.11
CA LEU A 45 -6.87 4.48 -10.01
C LEU A 45 -5.57 4.02 -9.34
N LYS A 46 -4.54 3.70 -10.14
CA LYS A 46 -3.20 3.37 -9.63
C LYS A 46 -2.58 4.49 -8.80
N GLY A 47 -2.74 5.74 -9.22
CA GLY A 47 -2.24 6.91 -8.49
C GLY A 47 -2.94 7.11 -7.15
N ASP A 48 -4.26 7.01 -7.14
CA ASP A 48 -5.06 7.22 -5.93
C ASP A 48 -4.98 6.03 -4.97
N LEU A 49 -4.86 4.79 -5.46
CA LEU A 49 -4.55 3.62 -4.62
C LEU A 49 -3.18 3.73 -3.96
N LYS A 50 -2.16 4.28 -4.64
CA LYS A 50 -0.85 4.54 -4.03
C LYS A 50 -0.95 5.53 -2.86
N LYS A 51 -1.71 6.61 -3.04
CA LYS A 51 -1.92 7.61 -1.98
C LYS A 51 -2.69 7.00 -0.82
N TRP A 52 -3.75 6.26 -1.12
CA TRP A 52 -4.58 5.63 -0.09
C TRP A 52 -3.81 4.55 0.68
N ASN A 53 -2.98 3.76 -0.01
CA ASN A 53 -2.08 2.81 0.65
C ASN A 53 -1.12 3.51 1.62
N LYS A 54 -0.55 4.66 1.23
CA LYS A 54 0.29 5.47 2.13
C LYS A 54 -0.50 6.08 3.29
N TYR A 55 -1.77 6.43 3.07
CA TYR A 55 -2.64 6.97 4.13
C TYR A 55 -3.00 5.90 5.17
N ILE A 56 -3.43 4.72 4.72
CA ILE A 56 -3.88 3.64 5.62
C ILE A 56 -2.70 2.98 6.33
N PHE A 57 -1.62 2.70 5.60
CA PHE A 57 -0.52 1.88 6.12
C PHE A 57 0.77 2.67 6.41
N GLY A 58 0.79 3.98 6.13
CA GLY A 58 1.98 4.79 6.31
C GLY A 58 3.14 4.36 5.40
N ASP A 59 4.36 4.57 5.89
CA ASP A 59 5.59 4.03 5.29
C ASP A 59 5.83 2.63 5.85
N LEU A 60 5.14 1.64 5.26
CA LEU A 60 5.24 0.24 5.67
C LEU A 60 6.68 -0.27 5.69
N ASP A 61 7.52 0.21 4.78
CA ASP A 61 8.93 -0.17 4.74
C ASP A 61 9.63 0.33 6.02
N ARG A 62 9.44 1.62 6.37
CA ARG A 62 9.96 2.17 7.63
C ARG A 62 9.39 1.50 8.88
N MET A 63 8.10 1.16 8.89
CA MET A 63 7.47 0.49 10.03
C MET A 63 7.98 -0.94 10.20
N THR A 64 8.25 -1.63 9.09
CA THR A 64 8.89 -2.95 9.07
C THR A 64 10.31 -2.87 9.59
N GLU A 65 11.11 -1.90 9.14
CA GLU A 65 12.48 -1.68 9.63
C GLU A 65 12.51 -1.38 11.13
N ASP A 66 11.60 -0.54 11.63
CA ASP A 66 11.50 -0.22 13.06
C ASP A 66 11.09 -1.44 13.90
N LEU A 67 10.15 -2.27 13.40
CA LEU A 67 9.75 -3.51 14.05
C LEU A 67 10.89 -4.53 14.09
N VAL A 68 11.60 -4.74 12.97
CA VAL A 68 12.79 -5.60 12.91
C VAL A 68 13.86 -5.10 13.87
N GLY A 69 14.09 -3.78 13.93
CA GLY A 69 15.02 -3.17 14.87
C GLY A 69 14.63 -3.37 16.34
N LYS A 70 13.34 -3.36 16.67
CA LYS A 70 12.84 -3.68 18.02
C LYS A 70 13.02 -5.14 18.37
N ILE A 71 12.74 -6.05 17.43
CA ILE A 71 12.94 -7.50 17.61
C ILE A 71 14.42 -7.78 17.88
N ASN A 72 15.32 -7.29 17.03
CA ASN A 72 16.76 -7.48 17.22
C ASN A 72 17.27 -6.94 18.57
N LYS A 73 16.73 -5.81 19.06
CA LYS A 73 17.08 -5.27 20.38
C LYS A 73 16.61 -6.16 21.53
N LEU A 74 15.47 -6.83 21.38
CA LEU A 74 14.96 -7.78 22.37
C LEU A 74 15.82 -9.04 22.37
N ASP A 75 16.19 -9.55 21.20
CA ASP A 75 17.08 -10.72 21.07
C ASP A 75 18.45 -10.46 21.70
N ILE A 76 19.06 -9.29 21.44
CA ILE A 76 20.34 -8.90 22.06
C ILE A 76 20.23 -8.83 23.59
N LYS A 77 19.11 -8.29 24.11
CA LYS A 77 18.89 -8.21 25.57
C LYS A 77 18.71 -9.58 26.22
N ASP A 78 18.13 -10.54 25.50
CA ASP A 78 17.98 -11.93 25.97
C ASP A 78 19.36 -12.63 26.01
N GLU A 79 20.21 -12.38 25.01
CA GLU A 79 21.59 -12.89 24.99
C GLU A 79 22.51 -12.24 26.04
N GLU A 80 22.39 -10.94 26.30
CA GLU A 80 23.13 -10.22 27.35
C GLU A 80 22.63 -10.58 28.76
N GLY A 81 21.37 -11.02 28.89
CA GLY A 81 20.75 -11.52 30.11
C GLY A 81 20.98 -13.02 30.37
N GLY A 82 21.87 -13.66 29.60
CA GLY A 82 22.18 -15.08 29.68
C GLY A 82 22.44 -15.54 31.11
N LEU A 83 21.54 -16.40 31.59
CA LEU A 83 21.60 -17.26 32.78
C LEU A 83 23.00 -17.30 33.46
N THR A 84 23.22 -16.44 34.44
CA THR A 84 24.14 -16.72 35.55
C THR A 84 23.38 -17.23 36.75
#